data_AF-A0AAE1JI74-F1
#
_entry.id   AF-A0AAE1JI74-F1
#
_cell.length_a   1.000
_cell.length_b   1.000
_cell.length_c   1.000
_cell.angle_alpha   90.00
_cell.angle_beta   90.00
_cell.angle_gamma   90.00
#
_symmetry.space_group_name_H-M   'P 1'
#
loop_
_entity.id
_entity.type
_entity.pdbx_description
1 polymer ?
#
loop_
_entity_poly.entity_id
_entity_poly.type
_entity_poly.pdbx_seq_one_letter_code
_entity_poly.pdbx_strand_id
1 'polypeptide(L)'
;MALILHAGEKNKNAYKALIAAEYSVVDVELAPNFEDPVLETPDGPIFESNAIARYVVRLNGDNALYGSSLMDYAHVEQWIDFSSLEIDANILSWYRLRMGQTTYLPSAEVMKAEEAAISSLKRALGALNTHLASNKYLVEPFFTLADIIMTCNLLMGFTQLMTKSFTSKFPHVERYFWSLVHQPKFRKILGEVKQAETVVEEKPKEAEEEEAPKPKPKNPLDLLPPSKMILDEWKRLYSNTKIIFPRLYSNPKTIFREVAIEGFWDMYDPEGYSLWFCDYKYNDENNVSFVTMNKVGGFLQRMDLARKYGFGKMLVIGSESPFKVKGLWLFRGQEIPQFVIDECYDMELYEWKKVDISDEAQKELISQMIEDCEPFEGEPLLDAKCFK
;
A
#
# COMPACT_ATOMS: atom_id res chain seq x y z
N MET A 1 34.02 7.38 1.27
CA MET A 1 33.24 6.19 1.67
C MET A 1 31.93 6.31 0.93
N ALA A 2 31.52 5.26 0.20
CA ALA A 2 30.24 5.28 -0.49
C ALA A 2 29.10 5.40 0.52
N LEU A 3 28.08 6.19 0.21
CA LEU A 3 26.83 6.16 0.95
C LEU A 3 26.01 4.96 0.50
N ILE A 4 25.25 4.35 1.42
CA ILE A 4 24.39 3.22 1.10
C ILE A 4 22.94 3.72 0.96
N LEU A 5 22.34 3.47 -0.21
CA LEU A 5 20.94 3.75 -0.49
C LEU A 5 20.16 2.44 -0.45
N HIS A 6 19.30 2.26 0.54
CA HIS A 6 18.39 1.13 0.63
C HIS A 6 17.13 1.40 -0.20
N ALA A 7 16.89 0.64 -1.27
CA ALA A 7 15.66 0.74 -2.09
C ALA A 7 15.54 -0.44 -3.05
N GLY A 8 14.34 -0.70 -3.59
CA GLY A 8 14.16 -1.76 -4.60
C GLY A 8 14.93 -1.48 -5.89
N GLU A 9 15.44 -2.53 -6.55
CA GLU A 9 16.29 -2.40 -7.76
C GLU A 9 15.68 -1.56 -8.87
N LYS A 10 14.34 -1.61 -9.01
CA LYS A 10 13.59 -0.91 -10.07
C LYS A 10 12.78 0.29 -9.55
N ASN A 11 13.15 0.84 -8.39
CA ASN A 11 12.39 1.94 -7.80
C ASN A 11 12.72 3.29 -8.45
N LYS A 12 11.74 3.90 -9.14
CA LYS A 12 11.87 5.22 -9.78
C LYS A 12 12.35 6.32 -8.83
N ASN A 13 12.00 6.22 -7.55
CA ASN A 13 12.33 7.21 -6.53
C ASN A 13 13.80 7.10 -6.11
N ALA A 14 14.41 5.90 -6.17
CA ALA A 14 15.84 5.71 -5.92
C ALA A 14 16.71 6.30 -7.03
N TYR A 15 16.24 6.25 -8.28
CA TYR A 15 16.97 6.80 -9.43
C TYR A 15 17.31 8.28 -9.30
N LYS A 16 16.47 9.06 -8.60
CA LYS A 16 16.73 10.49 -8.34
C LYS A 16 18.09 10.69 -7.67
N ALA A 17 18.35 9.94 -6.61
CA ALA A 17 19.59 10.02 -5.85
C ALA A 17 20.77 9.46 -6.63
N LEU A 18 20.59 8.31 -7.30
CA LEU A 18 21.65 7.66 -8.08
C LEU A 18 22.10 8.53 -9.27
N ILE A 19 21.16 9.13 -10.01
CA ILE A 19 21.50 10.04 -11.11
C ILE A 19 22.11 11.32 -10.55
N ALA A 20 21.56 11.88 -9.47
CA ALA A 20 22.15 13.05 -8.82
C ALA A 20 23.60 12.80 -8.37
N ALA A 21 23.90 11.61 -7.88
CA ALA A 21 25.25 11.18 -7.51
C ALA A 21 26.21 11.21 -8.70
N GLU A 22 25.79 10.73 -9.89
CA GLU A 22 26.58 10.81 -11.12
C GLU A 22 26.89 12.25 -11.55
N TYR A 23 25.96 13.20 -11.35
CA TYR A 23 26.18 14.60 -11.71
C TYR A 23 26.96 15.40 -10.66
N SER A 24 26.87 15.00 -9.38
CA SER A 24 27.62 15.63 -8.28
C SER A 24 28.93 14.92 -7.95
N VAL A 25 29.27 13.83 -8.63
CA VAL A 25 30.48 13.03 -8.39
C VAL A 25 30.54 12.53 -6.94
N VAL A 26 29.39 12.07 -6.45
CA VAL A 26 29.24 11.45 -5.13
C VAL A 26 29.08 9.95 -5.34
N ASP A 27 29.70 9.16 -4.47
CA ASP A 27 29.63 7.71 -4.53
C ASP A 27 28.44 7.21 -3.70
N VAL A 28 27.46 6.59 -4.36
CA VAL A 28 26.23 6.05 -3.76
C VAL A 28 26.00 4.64 -4.27
N GLU A 29 26.00 3.67 -3.37
CA GLU A 29 25.75 2.26 -3.65
C GLU A 29 24.30 1.89 -3.33
N LEU A 30 23.65 1.14 -4.21
CA LEU A 30 22.28 0.66 -4.00
C LEU A 30 22.29 -0.69 -3.27
N ALA A 31 21.62 -0.76 -2.13
CA ALA A 31 21.30 -1.99 -1.42
C ALA A 31 19.82 -2.38 -1.67
N PRO A 32 19.53 -3.48 -2.38
CA PRO A 32 18.16 -3.85 -2.77
C PRO A 32 17.39 -4.59 -1.67
N ASN A 33 17.21 -3.97 -0.51
CA ASN A 33 16.61 -4.60 0.68
C ASN A 33 15.41 -3.85 1.28
N PHE A 34 14.97 -2.76 0.65
CA PHE A 34 13.82 -1.94 1.09
C PHE A 34 12.87 -1.67 -0.08
N GLU A 35 11.60 -1.39 0.20
CA GLU A 35 10.65 -0.98 -0.86
C GLU A 35 10.90 0.48 -1.25
N ASP A 36 10.91 1.40 -0.28
CA ASP A 36 11.12 2.83 -0.46
C ASP A 36 12.55 3.29 -0.13
N PRO A 37 13.05 4.37 -0.78
CA PRO A 37 14.42 4.81 -0.62
C PRO A 37 14.71 5.40 0.77
N VAL A 38 15.73 4.85 1.43
CA VAL A 38 16.34 5.37 2.67
C VAL A 38 17.85 5.43 2.48
N LEU A 39 18.45 6.60 2.70
CA LEU A 39 19.90 6.78 2.65
C LEU A 39 20.51 6.62 4.04
N GLU A 40 21.48 5.73 4.16
CA GLU A 40 22.34 5.62 5.34
C GLU A 40 23.42 6.69 5.29
N THR A 41 23.54 7.50 6.35
CA THR A 41 24.60 8.49 6.52
C THR A 41 25.23 8.36 7.91
N PRO A 42 26.46 8.86 8.11
CA PRO A 42 27.12 8.82 9.42
C PRO A 42 26.33 9.51 10.55
N ASP A 43 25.53 10.52 10.20
CA ASP A 43 24.77 11.34 11.16
C ASP A 43 23.32 10.83 11.36
N GLY A 44 22.93 9.77 10.66
CA GLY A 44 21.61 9.16 10.73
C GLY A 44 20.95 8.95 9.37
N PRO A 45 19.81 8.24 9.31
CA PRO A 45 19.13 7.95 8.06
C PRO A 45 18.36 9.17 7.51
N ILE A 46 18.32 9.30 6.19
CA ILE A 46 17.49 10.28 5.48
C ILE A 46 16.45 9.51 4.65
N PHE A 47 15.17 9.86 4.82
CA PHE A 47 14.06 9.35 4.02
C PHE A 47 13.45 10.48 3.19
N GLU A 48 12.54 10.13 2.27
CA GLU A 48 12.03 10.95 1.17
C GLU A 48 13.02 11.13 0.00
N SER A 49 12.64 10.60 -1.16
CA SER A 49 13.51 10.54 -2.35
C SER A 49 14.05 11.91 -2.81
N ASN A 50 13.23 12.96 -2.73
CA ASN A 50 13.68 14.31 -3.06
C ASN A 50 14.66 14.82 -2.00
N ALA A 51 14.44 14.57 -0.70
CA ALA A 51 15.36 14.98 0.36
C ALA A 51 16.71 14.29 0.26
N ILE A 52 16.71 12.98 -0.02
CA ILE A 52 17.92 12.20 -0.31
C ILE A 52 18.68 12.80 -1.49
N ALA A 53 18.01 13.06 -2.62
CA ALA A 53 18.67 13.64 -3.79
C ALA A 53 19.26 15.03 -3.50
N ARG A 54 18.54 15.87 -2.73
CA ARG A 54 19.05 17.18 -2.27
C ARG A 54 20.31 17.02 -1.42
N TYR A 55 20.32 16.07 -0.49
CA TYR A 55 21.48 15.80 0.37
C TYR A 55 22.69 15.36 -0.47
N VAL A 56 22.50 14.37 -1.36
CA VAL A 56 23.55 13.85 -2.24
C VAL A 56 24.19 14.97 -3.06
N VAL A 57 23.39 15.82 -3.72
CA VAL A 57 23.93 16.94 -4.51
C VAL A 57 24.76 17.91 -3.65
N ARG A 58 24.38 18.13 -2.39
CA ARG A 58 25.05 19.11 -1.51
C ARG A 58 26.33 18.59 -0.87
N LEU A 59 26.59 17.28 -0.89
CA LEU A 59 27.84 16.71 -0.38
C LEU A 59 29.06 17.17 -1.17
N ASN A 60 28.87 17.47 -2.46
CA ASN A 60 29.89 18.10 -3.27
C ASN A 60 29.37 19.43 -3.82
N GLY A 61 29.67 20.54 -3.14
CA GLY A 61 29.18 21.88 -3.50
C GLY A 61 29.71 22.44 -4.83
N ASP A 62 30.67 21.77 -5.49
CA ASP A 62 31.20 22.17 -6.80
C ASP A 62 30.34 21.61 -7.95
N ASN A 63 29.04 21.97 -7.96
CA ASN A 63 28.13 21.63 -9.04
C ASN A 63 27.07 22.72 -9.26
N ALA A 64 26.50 22.79 -10.46
CA ALA A 64 25.51 23.79 -10.84
C ALA A 64 24.05 23.32 -10.63
N LEU A 65 23.80 22.24 -9.89
CA LEU A 65 22.48 21.60 -9.84
C LEU A 65 21.43 22.40 -9.05
N TYR A 66 21.83 23.43 -8.32
CA TYR A 66 20.94 24.40 -7.67
C TYR A 66 20.94 25.79 -8.32
N GLY A 67 21.60 25.93 -9.48
CA GLY A 67 21.88 27.22 -10.07
C GLY A 67 22.87 28.05 -9.24
N SER A 68 22.89 29.36 -9.50
CA SER A 68 23.91 30.28 -9.02
C SER A 68 23.37 31.38 -8.10
N SER A 69 22.05 31.55 -8.05
CA SER A 69 21.39 32.61 -7.29
C SER A 69 20.27 32.05 -6.41
N LEU A 70 19.82 32.86 -5.43
CA LEU A 70 18.63 32.53 -4.64
C LEU A 70 17.37 32.40 -5.51
N MET A 71 17.31 33.11 -6.63
CA MET A 71 16.21 33.00 -7.58
C MET A 71 16.23 31.65 -8.31
N ASP A 72 17.42 31.23 -8.76
CA ASP A 72 17.59 29.93 -9.42
C ASP A 72 17.21 28.81 -8.44
N TYR A 73 17.66 28.90 -7.19
CA TYR A 73 17.30 27.98 -6.14
C TYR A 73 15.78 27.89 -5.93
N ALA A 74 15.10 29.04 -5.84
CA ALA A 74 13.65 29.09 -5.69
C ALA A 74 12.93 28.44 -6.88
N HIS A 75 13.41 28.65 -8.11
CA HIS A 75 12.86 28.01 -9.28
C HIS A 75 13.14 26.50 -9.32
N VAL A 76 14.31 26.04 -8.85
CA VAL A 76 14.61 24.62 -8.73
C VAL A 76 13.62 23.96 -7.77
N GLU A 77 13.42 24.53 -6.58
CA GLU A 77 12.46 23.99 -5.60
C GLU A 77 11.03 24.04 -6.13
N GLN A 78 10.62 25.13 -6.78
CA GLN A 78 9.30 25.26 -7.42
C GLN A 78 9.03 24.12 -8.40
N TRP A 79 9.99 23.79 -9.26
CA TRP A 79 9.83 22.71 -10.24
C TRP A 79 9.87 21.32 -9.61
N ILE A 80 10.62 21.12 -8.52
CA ILE A 80 10.61 19.88 -7.74
C ILE A 80 9.24 19.64 -7.10
N ASP A 81 8.67 20.68 -6.50
CA ASP A 81 7.34 20.61 -5.87
C ASP A 81 6.25 20.41 -6.91
N PHE A 82 6.27 21.18 -8.00
CA PHE A 82 5.37 20.97 -9.14
C PHE A 82 5.48 19.55 -9.69
N SER A 83 6.70 19.03 -9.86
CA SER A 83 6.90 17.66 -10.32
C SER A 83 6.28 16.63 -9.38
N SER A 84 6.37 16.83 -8.08
CA SER A 84 5.89 15.87 -7.09
C SER A 84 4.38 15.92 -6.94
N LEU A 85 3.80 17.13 -6.87
CA LEU A 85 2.39 17.35 -6.57
C LEU A 85 1.49 17.29 -7.81
N GLU A 86 1.98 17.73 -8.97
CA GLU A 86 1.16 17.88 -10.18
C GLU A 86 1.45 16.81 -11.23
N ILE A 87 2.67 16.27 -11.27
CA ILE A 87 3.06 15.24 -12.23
C ILE A 87 3.03 13.86 -11.57
N ASP A 88 3.88 13.62 -10.57
CA ASP A 88 4.05 12.30 -9.97
C ASP A 88 2.78 11.79 -9.29
N ALA A 89 2.12 12.64 -8.49
CA ALA A 89 0.89 12.27 -7.80
C ALA A 89 -0.24 11.87 -8.77
N ASN A 90 -0.38 12.58 -9.91
CA ASN A 90 -1.40 12.28 -10.90
C ASN A 90 -1.04 11.03 -11.74
N ILE A 91 0.23 10.84 -12.10
CA ILE A 91 0.70 9.61 -12.76
C ILE A 91 0.50 8.40 -11.83
N LEU A 92 0.88 8.51 -10.56
CA LEU A 92 0.74 7.45 -9.57
C LEU A 92 -0.73 7.11 -9.30
N SER A 93 -1.60 8.11 -9.22
CA SER A 93 -3.05 7.90 -9.09
C SER A 93 -3.60 7.14 -10.29
N TRP A 94 -3.25 7.55 -11.51
CA TRP A 94 -3.65 6.85 -12.74
C TRP A 94 -3.13 5.40 -12.76
N TYR A 95 -1.84 5.19 -12.46
CA TYR A 95 -1.23 3.88 -12.41
C TYR A 95 -1.94 2.95 -11.41
N ARG A 96 -2.16 3.41 -10.18
CA ARG A 96 -2.80 2.61 -9.12
C ARG A 96 -4.22 2.19 -9.49
N LEU A 97 -4.98 3.08 -10.13
CA LEU A 97 -6.32 2.77 -10.62
C LEU A 97 -6.29 1.66 -11.68
N ARG A 98 -5.30 1.71 -12.57
CA ARG A 98 -5.14 0.71 -13.63
C ARG A 98 -4.64 -0.64 -13.15
N MET A 99 -3.86 -0.65 -12.07
CA MET A 99 -3.32 -1.87 -11.46
C MET A 99 -4.25 -2.50 -10.41
N GLY A 100 -5.49 -2.01 -10.27
CA GLY A 100 -6.41 -2.52 -9.24
C GLY A 100 -5.97 -2.23 -7.81
N GLN A 101 -4.96 -1.37 -7.62
CA GLN A 101 -4.40 -1.02 -6.30
C GLN A 101 -5.24 0.01 -5.56
N THR A 102 -6.35 0.46 -6.16
CA THR A 102 -7.36 1.26 -5.49
C THR A 102 -8.39 0.35 -4.84
N THR A 103 -8.31 0.24 -3.51
CA THR A 103 -9.27 -0.50 -2.69
C THR A 103 -10.70 0.01 -2.87
N TYR A 104 -11.61 -0.88 -3.26
CA TYR A 104 -13.06 -0.85 -3.01
C TYR A 104 -13.91 0.32 -3.55
N LEU A 105 -13.50 1.00 -4.63
CA LEU A 105 -14.39 1.90 -5.37
C LEU A 105 -15.27 1.12 -6.36
N PRO A 106 -16.58 1.39 -6.49
CA PRO A 106 -17.38 0.88 -7.62
C PRO A 106 -16.72 1.24 -8.95
N SER A 107 -16.82 0.37 -9.98
CA SER A 107 -16.14 0.58 -11.28
C SER A 107 -16.44 1.95 -11.91
N ALA A 108 -17.65 2.47 -11.73
CA ALA A 108 -18.04 3.80 -12.20
C ALA A 108 -17.28 4.95 -11.52
N GLU A 109 -16.91 4.78 -10.25
CA GLU A 109 -16.11 5.76 -9.50
C GLU A 109 -14.62 5.65 -9.83
N VAL A 110 -14.12 4.43 -10.08
CA VAL A 110 -12.76 4.20 -10.61
C VAL A 110 -12.59 4.91 -11.94
N MET A 111 -13.54 4.75 -12.88
CA MET A 111 -13.50 5.43 -14.18
C MET A 111 -13.48 6.96 -14.03
N LYS A 112 -14.34 7.52 -13.16
CA LYS A 112 -14.36 8.97 -12.90
C LYS A 112 -13.06 9.47 -12.26
N ALA A 113 -12.51 8.71 -11.31
CA ALA A 113 -11.24 9.04 -10.66
C ALA A 113 -10.07 8.96 -11.66
N GLU A 114 -10.08 7.98 -12.57
CA GLU A 114 -9.09 7.84 -13.63
C GLU A 114 -9.16 9.03 -14.60
N GLU A 115 -10.37 9.37 -15.08
CA GLU A 115 -10.58 10.53 -15.94
C GLU A 115 -10.14 11.83 -15.26
N ALA A 116 -10.41 11.99 -13.96
CA ALA A 116 -9.97 13.15 -13.19
C ALA A 116 -8.44 13.22 -13.08
N ALA A 117 -7.78 12.10 -12.76
CA ALA A 117 -6.32 12.02 -12.70
C ALA A 117 -5.68 12.32 -14.06
N ILE A 118 -6.21 11.76 -15.14
CA ILE A 118 -5.76 12.03 -16.51
C ILE A 118 -5.96 13.51 -16.88
N SER A 119 -7.10 14.10 -16.51
CA SER A 119 -7.42 15.50 -16.80
C SER A 119 -6.47 16.45 -16.06
N SER A 120 -6.22 16.20 -14.77
CA SER A 120 -5.26 16.95 -13.96
C SER A 120 -3.84 16.79 -14.50
N LEU A 121 -3.42 15.58 -14.86
CA LEU A 121 -2.11 15.33 -15.48
C LEU A 121 -1.97 16.09 -16.80
N LYS A 122 -2.98 16.06 -17.69
CA LYS A 122 -2.96 16.81 -18.95
C LYS A 122 -2.83 18.32 -18.72
N ARG A 123 -3.47 18.87 -17.69
CA ARG A 123 -3.33 20.28 -17.32
C ARG A 123 -1.89 20.60 -16.89
N ALA A 124 -1.32 19.78 -16.01
CA ALA A 124 0.05 19.93 -15.55
C ALA A 124 1.06 19.79 -16.71
N LEU A 125 0.89 18.78 -17.57
CA LEU A 125 1.71 18.59 -18.77
C LEU A 125 1.55 19.75 -19.77
N GLY A 126 0.37 20.37 -19.87
CA GLY A 126 0.16 21.56 -20.69
C GLY A 126 0.97 22.76 -20.20
N ALA A 127 0.97 23.01 -18.89
CA ALA A 127 1.80 24.05 -18.28
C ALA A 127 3.29 23.78 -18.50
N LEU A 128 3.74 22.54 -18.23
CA LEU A 128 5.11 22.11 -18.45
C LEU A 128 5.53 22.21 -19.93
N ASN A 129 4.66 21.80 -20.85
CA ASN A 129 4.91 21.88 -22.29
C ASN A 129 5.06 23.33 -22.76
N THR A 130 4.28 24.24 -22.18
CA THR A 130 4.35 25.67 -22.50
C THR A 130 5.68 26.26 -22.03
N HIS A 131 6.10 25.93 -20.80
CA HIS A 131 7.42 26.34 -20.29
C HIS A 131 8.56 25.79 -21.15
N LEU A 132 8.52 24.50 -21.49
CA LEU A 132 9.54 23.85 -22.32
C LEU A 132 9.47 24.25 -23.80
N ALA A 133 8.48 25.01 -24.26
CA ALA A 133 8.47 25.50 -25.63
C ALA A 133 9.68 26.42 -25.90
N SER A 134 10.01 27.25 -24.92
CA SER A 134 11.10 28.23 -25.00
C SER A 134 12.35 27.84 -24.22
N ASN A 135 12.29 26.80 -23.39
CA ASN A 135 13.38 26.39 -22.52
C ASN A 135 13.84 24.95 -22.81
N LYS A 136 15.15 24.73 -22.81
CA LYS A 136 15.77 23.41 -22.92
C LYS A 136 15.67 22.63 -21.60
N TYR A 137 15.88 23.31 -20.48
CA TYR A 137 15.82 22.78 -19.11
C TYR A 137 14.80 23.56 -18.28
N LEU A 138 14.47 23.07 -17.09
CA LEU A 138 13.45 23.70 -16.24
C LEU A 138 13.90 25.04 -15.66
N VAL A 139 15.18 25.18 -15.35
CA VAL A 139 15.79 26.40 -14.81
C VAL A 139 16.99 26.79 -15.66
N GLU A 140 16.75 27.55 -16.72
CA GLU A 140 17.80 27.99 -17.62
C GLU A 140 18.77 29.01 -16.97
N PRO A 141 20.04 29.05 -17.44
CA PRO A 141 20.64 28.26 -18.52
C PRO A 141 21.13 26.86 -18.08
N PHE A 142 20.90 26.48 -16.83
CA PHE A 142 21.54 25.31 -16.21
C PHE A 142 20.69 24.04 -16.34
N PHE A 143 21.36 22.91 -16.39
CA PHE A 143 20.74 21.63 -16.03
C PHE A 143 20.81 21.49 -14.52
N THR A 144 19.67 21.23 -13.88
CA THR A 144 19.50 21.31 -12.43
C THR A 144 18.95 20.02 -11.82
N LEU A 145 18.92 19.96 -10.49
CA LEU A 145 18.29 18.85 -9.76
C LEU A 145 16.79 18.72 -10.10
N ALA A 146 16.12 19.84 -10.41
CA ALA A 146 14.73 19.81 -10.86
C ALA A 146 14.56 18.97 -12.13
N ASP A 147 15.53 19.05 -13.06
CA ASP A 147 15.47 18.29 -14.31
C ASP A 147 15.57 16.77 -14.05
N ILE A 148 16.49 16.38 -13.17
CA ILE A 148 16.67 14.98 -12.73
C ILE A 148 15.37 14.44 -12.13
N ILE A 149 14.81 15.17 -11.16
CA ILE A 149 13.60 14.75 -10.43
C ILE A 149 12.40 14.68 -11.38
N MET A 150 12.21 15.69 -12.22
CA MET A 150 11.13 15.72 -13.20
C MET A 150 11.18 14.54 -14.16
N THR A 151 12.35 14.23 -14.70
CA THR A 151 12.51 13.09 -15.60
C THR A 151 12.25 11.76 -14.90
N CYS A 152 12.70 11.59 -13.65
CA CYS A 152 12.42 10.37 -12.88
C CYS A 152 10.92 10.22 -12.57
N ASN A 153 10.22 11.31 -12.25
CA ASN A 153 8.77 11.28 -11.99
C ASN A 153 7.96 11.03 -13.28
N LEU A 154 8.40 11.57 -14.43
CA LEU A 154 7.79 11.30 -15.73
C LEU A 154 8.01 9.86 -16.22
N LEU A 155 9.10 9.20 -15.78
CA LEU A 155 9.53 7.89 -16.28
C LEU A 155 8.39 6.87 -16.26
N MET A 156 7.74 6.67 -15.11
CA MET A 156 6.64 5.71 -14.97
C MET A 156 5.49 6.02 -15.91
N GLY A 157 5.17 7.31 -16.09
CA GLY A 157 4.15 7.72 -17.04
C GLY A 157 4.54 7.36 -18.48
N PHE A 158 5.75 7.67 -18.92
CA PHE A 158 6.20 7.35 -20.29
C PHE A 158 6.31 5.85 -20.57
N THR A 159 6.74 5.05 -19.58
CA THR A 159 6.99 3.61 -19.79
C THR A 159 5.75 2.75 -19.58
N GLN A 160 4.76 3.21 -18.80
CA GLN A 160 3.59 2.39 -18.44
C GLN A 160 2.23 2.97 -18.87
N LEU A 161 2.07 4.28 -19.07
CA LEU A 161 0.73 4.88 -19.20
C LEU A 161 0.55 5.72 -20.47
N MET A 162 1.51 6.60 -20.76
CA MET A 162 1.39 7.63 -21.77
C MET A 162 1.87 7.10 -23.13
N THR A 163 0.93 6.58 -23.90
CA THR A 163 1.18 6.14 -25.28
C THR A 163 1.62 7.29 -26.20
N LYS A 164 2.16 6.96 -27.37
CA LYS A 164 2.59 7.98 -28.34
C LYS A 164 1.47 8.93 -28.76
N SER A 165 0.22 8.45 -28.84
CA SER A 165 -0.95 9.29 -29.14
C SER A 165 -1.31 10.23 -27.99
N PHE A 166 -0.97 9.87 -26.75
CA PHE A 166 -1.10 10.74 -25.59
C PHE A 166 -0.01 11.81 -25.58
N THR A 167 1.26 11.41 -25.71
CA THR A 167 2.41 12.32 -25.58
C THR A 167 2.57 13.28 -26.76
N SER A 168 2.07 12.94 -27.94
CA SER A 168 2.11 13.81 -29.13
C SER A 168 1.39 15.15 -28.94
N LYS A 169 0.49 15.24 -27.96
CA LYS A 169 -0.18 16.50 -27.55
C LYS A 169 0.74 17.44 -26.75
N PHE A 170 1.87 16.93 -26.27
CA PHE A 170 2.85 17.63 -25.45
C PHE A 170 4.27 17.48 -26.04
N PRO A 171 4.51 17.96 -27.28
CA PRO A 171 5.74 17.66 -28.03
C PRO A 171 7.02 18.19 -27.36
N HIS A 172 6.94 19.28 -26.59
CA HIS A 172 8.11 19.84 -25.89
C HIS A 172 8.46 19.04 -24.64
N VAL A 173 7.45 18.49 -23.95
CA VAL A 173 7.67 17.52 -22.85
C VAL A 173 8.31 16.25 -23.39
N GLU A 174 7.81 15.75 -24.53
CA GLU A 174 8.36 14.57 -25.18
C GLU A 174 9.83 14.78 -25.59
N ARG A 175 10.13 15.90 -26.26
CA ARG A 175 11.50 16.28 -26.61
C ARG A 175 12.39 16.34 -25.36
N TYR A 176 11.92 17.02 -24.32
CA TYR A 176 12.65 17.17 -23.07
C TYR A 176 12.96 15.81 -22.43
N PHE A 177 11.95 14.97 -22.22
CA PHE A 177 12.10 13.66 -21.59
C PHE A 177 13.10 12.78 -22.34
N TRP A 178 12.91 12.61 -23.66
CA TRP A 178 13.81 11.79 -24.47
C TRP A 178 15.22 12.37 -24.55
N SER A 179 15.39 13.69 -24.53
CA SER A 179 16.73 14.28 -24.53
C SER A 179 17.51 13.96 -23.25
N LEU A 180 16.82 13.81 -22.10
CA LEU A 180 17.45 13.54 -20.82
C LEU A 180 17.71 12.05 -20.59
N VAL A 181 16.72 11.17 -20.83
CA VAL A 181 16.92 9.73 -20.59
C VAL A 181 17.99 9.09 -21.48
N HIS A 182 18.26 9.70 -22.65
CA HIS A 182 19.33 9.25 -23.54
C HIS A 182 20.73 9.76 -23.15
N GLN A 183 20.85 10.67 -22.18
CA GLN A 183 22.16 11.10 -21.71
C GLN A 183 22.90 9.95 -21.02
N PRO A 184 24.24 9.85 -21.14
CA PRO A 184 25.00 8.72 -20.61
C PRO A 184 24.77 8.44 -19.12
N LYS A 185 24.69 9.49 -18.29
CA LYS A 185 24.48 9.38 -16.84
C LYS A 185 23.08 8.86 -16.49
N PHE A 186 22.05 9.30 -17.22
CA PHE A 186 20.70 8.74 -17.07
C PHE A 186 20.65 7.29 -17.54
N ARG A 187 21.16 7.01 -18.75
CA ARG A 187 21.13 5.67 -19.34
C ARG A 187 21.89 4.64 -18.50
N LYS A 188 22.96 5.05 -17.81
CA LYS A 188 23.69 4.19 -16.85
C LYS A 188 22.79 3.65 -15.75
N ILE A 189 21.86 4.47 -15.24
CA ILE A 189 20.98 4.12 -14.11
C ILE A 189 19.64 3.55 -14.59
N LEU A 190 19.03 4.18 -15.60
CA LEU A 190 17.69 3.81 -16.09
C LEU A 190 17.69 2.64 -17.08
N GLY A 191 18.84 2.32 -17.67
CA GLY A 191 18.93 1.39 -18.78
C GLY A 191 18.29 1.92 -20.07
N GLU A 192 17.80 1.01 -20.91
CA GLU A 192 17.06 1.35 -22.12
C GLU A 192 15.60 1.65 -21.79
N VAL A 193 15.17 2.88 -22.05
CA VAL A 193 13.80 3.34 -21.80
C VAL A 193 12.97 3.17 -23.09
N LYS A 194 11.83 2.50 -22.99
CA LYS A 194 10.86 2.33 -24.07
C LYS A 194 9.53 2.96 -23.70
N GLN A 195 8.86 3.58 -24.67
CA GLN A 195 7.55 4.16 -24.45
C GLN A 195 6.48 3.08 -24.34
N ALA A 196 5.46 3.35 -23.54
CA ALA A 196 4.25 2.54 -23.49
C ALA A 196 3.59 2.47 -24.88
N GLU A 197 3.38 1.26 -25.41
CA GLU A 197 2.58 1.05 -26.62
C GLU A 197 1.08 1.14 -26.31
N THR A 198 0.70 0.60 -25.15
CA THR A 198 -0.64 0.66 -24.57
C THR A 198 -0.56 1.18 -23.13
N VAL A 199 -1.68 1.72 -22.62
CA VAL A 199 -1.80 2.04 -21.20
C VAL A 199 -1.75 0.72 -20.44
N VAL A 200 -0.90 0.60 -19.42
CA VAL A 200 -0.85 -0.57 -18.56
C VAL A 200 -2.25 -0.83 -18.02
N GLU A 201 -2.63 -2.09 -18.06
CA GLU A 201 -3.84 -2.61 -17.43
C GLU A 201 -3.36 -3.65 -16.43
N GLU A 202 -4.08 -3.79 -15.32
CA GLU A 202 -4.04 -5.03 -14.57
C GLU A 202 -4.35 -6.12 -15.59
N LYS A 203 -3.33 -6.90 -15.97
CA LYS A 203 -3.60 -8.16 -16.65
C LYS A 203 -4.63 -8.85 -15.74
N PRO A 204 -5.77 -9.38 -16.26
CA PRO A 204 -6.46 -10.39 -15.48
C PRO A 204 -5.35 -11.34 -15.04
N LYS A 205 -5.29 -11.70 -13.75
CA LYS A 205 -4.37 -12.75 -13.32
C LYS A 205 -4.68 -13.97 -14.19
N GLU A 206 -4.06 -14.07 -15.37
CA GLU A 206 -3.33 -15.26 -15.75
C GLU A 206 -2.53 -15.51 -14.50
N ALA A 207 -2.99 -16.51 -13.75
CA ALA A 207 -2.24 -17.09 -12.67
C ALA A 207 -0.79 -17.10 -13.17
N GLU A 208 0.08 -16.35 -12.49
CA GLU A 208 1.49 -16.65 -12.59
C GLU A 208 1.57 -18.17 -12.44
N GLU A 209 2.24 -18.82 -13.40
CA GLU A 209 2.76 -20.15 -13.19
C GLU A 209 3.70 -20.08 -11.96
N GLU A 210 3.11 -20.08 -10.75
CA GLU A 210 3.54 -21.04 -9.76
C GLU A 210 3.63 -22.36 -10.52
N GLU A 211 4.81 -22.99 -10.50
CA GLU A 211 4.98 -24.40 -10.85
C GLU A 211 3.68 -25.11 -10.56
N ALA A 212 2.98 -25.56 -11.61
CA ALA A 212 1.63 -26.09 -11.50
C ALA A 212 1.56 -26.94 -10.22
N PRO A 213 0.84 -26.51 -9.16
CA PRO A 213 0.68 -27.38 -8.02
C PRO A 213 -0.12 -28.53 -8.61
N LYS A 214 0.52 -29.70 -8.68
CA LYS A 214 -0.13 -30.98 -9.02
C LYS A 214 -1.56 -30.90 -8.54
N PRO A 215 -2.58 -31.11 -9.40
CA PRO A 215 -3.96 -30.73 -9.15
C PRO A 215 -4.33 -31.03 -7.70
N LYS A 216 -4.27 -30.00 -6.85
CA LYS A 216 -4.68 -30.16 -5.47
C LYS A 216 -6.20 -30.28 -5.53
N PRO A 217 -6.76 -31.28 -4.85
CA PRO A 217 -8.19 -31.56 -4.92
C PRO A 217 -8.98 -30.28 -4.64
N LYS A 218 -10.04 -30.03 -5.42
CA LYS A 218 -10.98 -28.92 -5.19
C LYS A 218 -11.25 -28.83 -3.69
N ASN A 219 -11.04 -27.64 -3.10
CA ASN A 219 -11.23 -27.46 -1.67
C ASN A 219 -12.68 -27.86 -1.34
N PRO A 220 -12.92 -28.75 -0.37
CA PRO A 220 -14.27 -29.19 -0.01
C PRO A 220 -15.25 -28.04 0.26
N LEU A 221 -14.75 -26.88 0.69
CA LEU A 221 -15.57 -25.69 0.95
C LEU A 221 -16.11 -25.02 -0.32
N ASP A 222 -15.46 -25.19 -1.48
CA ASP A 222 -15.99 -24.70 -2.76
C ASP A 222 -17.18 -25.54 -3.27
N LEU A 223 -17.38 -26.74 -2.71
CA LEU A 223 -18.50 -27.63 -3.05
C LEU A 223 -19.74 -27.37 -2.18
N LEU A 224 -19.63 -26.51 -1.18
CA LEU A 224 -20.76 -26.16 -0.31
C LEU A 224 -21.81 -25.35 -1.08
N PRO A 225 -23.11 -25.55 -0.78
CA PRO A 225 -24.19 -24.83 -1.44
C PRO A 225 -24.02 -23.32 -1.23
N PRO A 226 -24.31 -22.46 -2.24
CA PRO A 226 -24.07 -21.02 -2.15
C PRO A 226 -24.73 -20.42 -0.90
N SER A 227 -23.98 -19.60 -0.17
CA SER A 227 -24.44 -18.90 1.03
C SER A 227 -25.12 -17.59 0.65
N LYS A 228 -26.12 -17.18 1.43
CA LYS A 228 -26.71 -15.84 1.33
C LYS A 228 -25.69 -14.76 1.70
N MET A 229 -24.82 -15.05 2.68
CA MET A 229 -23.71 -14.17 3.05
C MET A 229 -22.60 -14.21 2.00
N ILE A 230 -22.30 -13.06 1.40
CA ILE A 230 -21.10 -12.86 0.57
C ILE A 230 -19.99 -12.31 1.48
N LEU A 231 -18.98 -13.13 1.77
CA LEU A 231 -17.93 -12.78 2.73
C LEU A 231 -17.14 -11.53 2.33
N ASP A 232 -16.92 -11.33 1.02
CA ASP A 232 -16.21 -10.16 0.51
C ASP A 232 -17.02 -8.86 0.71
N GLU A 233 -18.36 -8.93 0.63
CA GLU A 233 -19.23 -7.79 0.93
C GLU A 233 -19.20 -7.45 2.42
N TRP A 234 -19.21 -8.46 3.30
CA TRP A 234 -19.00 -8.26 4.73
C TRP A 234 -17.66 -7.59 5.02
N LYS A 235 -16.55 -8.14 4.50
CA LYS A 235 -15.20 -7.57 4.68
C LYS A 235 -15.11 -6.13 4.18
N ARG A 236 -15.82 -5.82 3.09
CA ARG A 236 -15.94 -4.47 2.54
C ARG A 236 -16.72 -3.54 3.47
N LEU A 237 -17.90 -3.96 3.95
CA LEU A 237 -18.71 -3.19 4.90
C LEU A 237 -17.90 -2.87 6.16
N TYR A 238 -17.30 -3.89 6.80
CA TYR A 238 -16.48 -3.73 7.99
C TYR A 238 -15.34 -2.70 7.79
N SER A 239 -14.61 -2.81 6.68
CA SER A 239 -13.47 -1.93 6.38
C SER A 239 -13.88 -0.49 6.11
N ASN A 240 -14.96 -0.30 5.34
CA ASN A 240 -15.46 1.03 4.99
C ASN A 240 -15.98 1.76 6.23
N THR A 241 -16.73 1.06 7.08
CA THR A 241 -17.28 1.65 8.30
C THR A 241 -16.16 2.03 9.29
N LYS A 242 -15.09 1.23 9.38
CA LYS A 242 -13.96 1.52 10.26
C LYS A 242 -13.08 2.70 9.78
N ILE A 243 -12.95 2.92 8.48
CA ILE A 243 -12.04 3.94 7.89
C ILE A 243 -12.74 5.29 7.70
N ILE A 244 -13.99 5.30 7.21
CA ILE A 244 -14.66 6.52 6.74
C ILE A 244 -15.25 7.31 7.91
N PHE A 245 -15.90 6.64 8.86
CA PHE A 245 -16.67 7.32 9.90
C PHE A 245 -15.87 8.10 10.94
N PRO A 246 -14.66 7.67 11.37
CA PRO A 246 -13.85 8.46 12.30
C PRO A 246 -13.43 9.83 11.76
N ARG A 247 -13.48 10.04 10.44
CA ARG A 247 -13.08 11.31 9.80
C ARG A 247 -14.23 12.30 9.57
N LEU A 248 -15.48 11.83 9.55
CA LEU A 248 -16.63 12.67 9.21
C LEU A 248 -17.50 13.09 10.41
N TYR A 249 -17.41 12.42 11.56
CA TYR A 249 -18.40 12.62 12.64
C TYR A 249 -17.80 12.69 14.04
N SER A 250 -18.47 13.46 14.90
CA SER A 250 -18.09 13.77 16.29
C SER A 250 -18.32 12.61 17.28
N ASN A 251 -19.01 11.53 16.89
CA ASN A 251 -19.16 10.31 17.71
C ASN A 251 -19.07 9.03 16.86
N PRO A 252 -17.85 8.53 16.54
CA PRO A 252 -17.64 7.45 15.56
C PRO A 252 -18.09 6.07 16.03
N LYS A 253 -18.10 5.80 17.35
CA LYS A 253 -18.36 4.46 17.91
C LYS A 253 -19.83 4.06 17.76
N THR A 254 -20.77 4.98 17.97
CA THR A 254 -22.22 4.68 17.84
C THR A 254 -22.61 4.30 16.41
N ILE A 255 -22.03 4.98 15.42
CA ILE A 255 -22.34 4.75 13.99
C ILE A 255 -21.71 3.45 13.48
N PHE A 256 -20.53 3.06 13.98
CA PHE A 256 -19.93 1.78 13.62
C PHE A 256 -20.84 0.62 13.99
N ARG A 257 -21.45 0.69 15.17
CA ARG A 257 -22.40 -0.31 15.65
C ARG A 257 -23.67 -0.34 14.79
N GLU A 258 -24.29 0.81 14.55
CA GLU A 258 -25.50 0.92 13.72
C GLU A 258 -25.30 0.42 12.29
N VAL A 259 -24.11 0.61 11.69
CA VAL A 259 -23.89 0.27 10.27
C VAL A 259 -23.21 -1.09 10.09
N ALA A 260 -22.10 -1.33 10.76
CA ALA A 260 -21.32 -2.56 10.56
C ALA A 260 -21.89 -3.74 11.35
N ILE A 261 -22.34 -3.55 12.58
CA ILE A 261 -22.88 -4.66 13.38
C ILE A 261 -24.27 -5.05 12.90
N GLU A 262 -25.17 -4.09 12.64
CA GLU A 262 -26.47 -4.41 12.05
C GLU A 262 -26.30 -5.08 10.67
N GLY A 263 -25.45 -4.50 9.81
CA GLY A 263 -25.19 -5.09 8.50
C GLY A 263 -24.53 -6.48 8.57
N PHE A 264 -23.69 -6.75 9.57
CA PHE A 264 -23.17 -8.10 9.82
C PHE A 264 -24.31 -9.08 10.05
N TRP A 265 -25.20 -8.77 10.99
CA TRP A 265 -26.31 -9.65 11.38
C TRP A 265 -27.36 -9.80 10.27
N ASP A 266 -27.58 -8.77 9.46
CA ASP A 266 -28.47 -8.83 8.28
C ASP A 266 -27.92 -9.76 7.17
N MET A 267 -26.60 -9.77 7.00
CA MET A 267 -25.92 -10.60 6.01
C MET A 267 -25.62 -12.01 6.53
N TYR A 268 -25.48 -12.19 7.85
CA TYR A 268 -25.01 -13.43 8.45
C TYR A 268 -25.92 -14.61 8.08
N ASP A 269 -25.30 -15.64 7.52
CA ASP A 269 -25.96 -16.87 7.12
C ASP A 269 -25.50 -18.02 8.03
N PRO A 270 -26.32 -18.45 9.01
CA PRO A 270 -25.95 -19.50 9.95
C PRO A 270 -25.89 -20.90 9.33
N GLU A 271 -26.49 -21.11 8.15
CA GLU A 271 -26.37 -22.37 7.41
C GLU A 271 -25.08 -22.39 6.60
N GLY A 272 -24.68 -21.22 6.08
CA GLY A 272 -23.51 -21.05 5.27
C GLY A 272 -22.19 -20.87 6.04
N TYR A 273 -22.24 -20.27 7.23
CA TYR A 273 -21.05 -19.93 8.01
C TYR A 273 -21.21 -20.33 9.48
N SER A 274 -20.08 -20.55 10.14
CA SER A 274 -20.01 -20.77 11.57
C SER A 274 -19.09 -19.77 12.24
N LEU A 275 -19.49 -19.33 13.42
CA LEU A 275 -18.72 -18.44 14.28
C LEU A 275 -18.05 -19.25 15.40
N TRP A 276 -16.83 -18.86 15.74
CA TRP A 276 -16.00 -19.53 16.73
C TRP A 276 -15.28 -18.50 17.60
N PHE A 277 -15.39 -18.64 18.92
CA PHE A 277 -14.48 -17.99 19.85
C PHE A 277 -13.19 -18.79 19.94
N CYS A 278 -12.05 -18.10 20.02
CA CYS A 278 -10.76 -18.69 20.32
C CYS A 278 -10.09 -18.00 21.50
N ASP A 279 -9.84 -18.76 22.57
CA ASP A 279 -9.16 -18.28 23.77
C ASP A 279 -7.75 -18.88 23.82
N TYR A 280 -6.71 -18.06 23.98
CA TYR A 280 -5.34 -18.58 24.06
C TYR A 280 -5.13 -19.31 25.39
N LYS A 281 -4.58 -20.54 25.34
CA LYS A 281 -4.46 -21.41 26.52
C LYS A 281 -3.39 -20.95 27.52
N TYR A 282 -2.33 -20.29 27.04
CA TYR A 282 -1.13 -19.97 27.81
C TYR A 282 -0.99 -18.46 28.06
N ASN A 283 -2.09 -17.81 28.47
CA ASN A 283 -2.09 -16.36 28.68
C ASN A 283 -1.06 -15.91 29.73
N ASP A 284 -0.76 -16.74 30.73
CA ASP A 284 0.24 -16.50 31.77
C ASP A 284 1.68 -16.31 31.23
N GLU A 285 1.98 -16.83 30.03
CA GLU A 285 3.28 -16.65 29.39
C GLU A 285 3.43 -15.29 28.70
N ASN A 286 2.33 -14.57 28.45
CA ASN A 286 2.31 -13.33 27.69
C ASN A 286 2.70 -12.13 28.57
N ASN A 287 3.97 -12.05 28.94
CA ASN A 287 4.46 -11.01 29.87
C ASN A 287 4.90 -9.71 29.20
N VAL A 288 5.07 -9.71 27.88
CA VAL A 288 5.63 -8.59 27.12
C VAL A 288 4.71 -8.21 25.97
N SER A 289 4.16 -6.99 26.02
CA SER A 289 3.11 -6.51 25.10
C SER A 289 3.48 -6.66 23.63
N PHE A 290 4.65 -6.17 23.22
CA PHE A 290 5.08 -6.24 21.82
C PHE A 290 5.31 -7.66 21.32
N VAL A 291 5.78 -8.57 22.19
CA VAL A 291 5.96 -9.98 21.86
C VAL A 291 4.61 -10.65 21.65
N THR A 292 3.64 -10.39 22.54
CA THR A 292 2.26 -10.89 22.41
C THR A 292 1.60 -10.40 21.12
N MET A 293 1.74 -9.11 20.79
CA MET A 293 1.24 -8.55 19.53
C MET A 293 1.89 -9.22 18.31
N ASN A 294 3.20 -9.47 18.33
CA ASN A 294 3.90 -10.15 17.23
C ASN A 294 3.49 -11.62 17.10
N LYS A 295 3.28 -12.35 18.21
CA LYS A 295 2.74 -13.72 18.21
C LYS A 295 1.40 -13.78 17.50
N VAL A 296 0.46 -12.89 17.85
CA VAL A 296 -0.84 -12.79 17.18
C VAL A 296 -0.67 -12.47 15.69
N GLY A 297 0.24 -11.56 15.34
CA GLY A 297 0.56 -11.25 13.94
C GLY A 297 1.04 -12.48 13.14
N GLY A 298 1.94 -13.28 13.72
CA GLY A 298 2.43 -14.51 13.11
C GLY A 298 1.33 -15.56 12.95
N PHE A 299 0.42 -15.69 13.92
CA PHE A 299 -0.75 -16.57 13.80
C PHE A 299 -1.62 -16.14 12.61
N LEU A 300 -1.93 -14.85 12.48
CA LEU A 300 -2.72 -14.34 11.36
C LEU A 300 -2.06 -14.56 9.99
N GLN A 301 -0.73 -14.51 9.91
CA GLN A 301 0.02 -14.83 8.69
C GLN A 301 -0.09 -16.31 8.32
N ARG A 302 -0.04 -17.22 9.30
CA ARG A 302 -0.22 -18.67 9.04
C ARG A 302 -1.66 -19.01 8.65
N MET A 303 -2.63 -18.21 9.10
CA MET A 303 -4.04 -18.35 8.74
C MET A 303 -4.36 -17.89 7.30
N ASP A 304 -3.39 -17.40 6.53
CA ASP A 304 -3.59 -16.84 5.18
C ASP A 304 -4.24 -17.83 4.19
N LEU A 305 -3.97 -19.14 4.37
CA LEU A 305 -4.63 -20.24 3.67
C LEU A 305 -6.17 -20.24 3.80
N ALA A 306 -6.72 -19.65 4.86
CA ALA A 306 -8.16 -19.49 5.09
C ALA A 306 -8.71 -18.14 4.62
N ARG A 307 -7.90 -17.25 4.01
CA ARG A 307 -8.32 -15.87 3.68
C ARG A 307 -9.56 -15.84 2.80
N LYS A 308 -9.66 -16.75 1.82
CA LYS A 308 -10.83 -16.87 0.94
C LYS A 308 -12.11 -17.31 1.69
N TYR A 309 -11.97 -18.05 2.79
CA TYR A 309 -13.07 -18.76 3.45
C TYR A 309 -13.37 -18.26 4.85
N GLY A 310 -12.66 -17.25 5.34
CA GLY A 310 -12.87 -16.77 6.70
C GLY A 310 -12.56 -15.30 6.93
N PHE A 311 -13.05 -14.83 8.07
CA PHE A 311 -12.80 -13.52 8.66
C PHE A 311 -12.47 -13.73 10.12
N GLY A 312 -11.48 -13.01 10.65
CA GLY A 312 -11.01 -13.19 12.01
C GLY A 312 -10.76 -11.87 12.70
N LYS A 313 -10.88 -11.88 14.02
CA LYS A 313 -10.62 -10.74 14.87
C LYS A 313 -9.93 -11.22 16.14
N MET A 314 -8.73 -10.71 16.41
CA MET A 314 -7.93 -11.07 17.57
C MET A 314 -7.73 -9.83 18.44
N LEU A 315 -8.04 -9.95 19.71
CA LEU A 315 -7.90 -8.91 20.73
C LEU A 315 -6.77 -9.29 21.69
N VAL A 316 -5.94 -8.32 22.02
CA VAL A 316 -4.95 -8.38 23.11
C VAL A 316 -5.46 -7.50 24.23
N ILE A 317 -5.74 -8.09 25.37
CA ILE A 317 -6.46 -7.47 26.50
C ILE A 317 -5.52 -7.40 27.71
N GLY A 318 -5.61 -6.28 28.44
CA GLY A 318 -4.83 -6.00 29.65
C GLY A 318 -3.90 -4.81 29.49
N SER A 319 -3.78 -3.99 30.54
CA SER A 319 -2.81 -2.88 30.62
C SER A 319 -1.46 -3.31 31.19
N GLU A 320 -1.43 -4.42 31.93
CA GLU A 320 -0.25 -4.97 32.57
C GLU A 320 -0.18 -6.48 32.33
N SER A 321 1.02 -7.04 32.48
CA SER A 321 1.26 -8.47 32.35
C SER A 321 0.49 -9.28 33.40
N PRO A 322 -0.05 -10.47 33.07
CA PRO A 322 -0.01 -11.14 31.76
C PRO A 322 -1.14 -10.69 30.81
N PHE A 323 -0.82 -10.52 29.52
CA PHE A 323 -1.77 -10.11 28.49
C PHE A 323 -2.62 -11.29 27.99
N LYS A 324 -3.94 -11.10 27.97
CA LYS A 324 -4.89 -12.11 27.49
C LYS A 324 -5.10 -11.97 25.99
N VAL A 325 -5.12 -13.10 25.28
CA VAL A 325 -5.42 -13.12 23.85
C VAL A 325 -6.74 -13.87 23.63
N LYS A 326 -7.71 -13.15 23.06
CA LYS A 326 -9.01 -13.70 22.67
C LYS A 326 -9.27 -13.41 21.20
N GLY A 327 -10.07 -14.24 20.55
CA GLY A 327 -10.42 -14.02 19.16
C GLY A 327 -11.80 -14.52 18.77
N LEU A 328 -12.27 -13.99 17.66
CA LEU A 328 -13.51 -14.33 16.99
C LEU A 328 -13.19 -14.69 15.54
N TRP A 329 -13.66 -15.85 15.10
CA TRP A 329 -13.47 -16.31 13.73
C TRP A 329 -14.79 -16.72 13.11
N LEU A 330 -14.97 -16.27 11.87
CA LEU A 330 -16.04 -16.66 10.97
C LEU A 330 -15.42 -17.56 9.90
N PHE A 331 -15.90 -18.78 9.78
CA PHE A 331 -15.48 -19.72 8.73
C PHE A 331 -16.65 -20.16 7.86
N ARG A 332 -16.35 -20.37 6.58
CA ARG A 332 -17.29 -20.98 5.64
C ARG A 332 -17.53 -22.44 6.01
N GLY A 333 -18.80 -22.82 6.12
CA GLY A 333 -19.22 -24.14 6.56
C GLY A 333 -19.49 -24.21 8.07
N GLN A 334 -19.85 -25.40 8.54
CA GLN A 334 -20.32 -25.62 9.92
C GLN A 334 -19.22 -25.98 10.92
N GLU A 335 -18.02 -26.25 10.42
CA GLU A 335 -16.85 -26.67 11.19
C GLU A 335 -15.67 -25.77 10.85
N ILE A 336 -14.67 -25.73 11.74
CA ILE A 336 -13.38 -25.12 11.42
C ILE A 336 -12.79 -25.90 10.24
N PRO A 337 -12.35 -25.24 9.15
CA PRO A 337 -11.89 -25.96 7.97
C PRO A 337 -10.72 -26.91 8.30
N GLN A 338 -10.83 -28.17 7.91
CA GLN A 338 -9.82 -29.18 8.28
C GLN A 338 -8.41 -28.81 7.82
N PHE A 339 -8.28 -28.19 6.64
CA PHE A 339 -6.97 -27.73 6.13
C PHE A 339 -6.34 -26.63 7.01
N VAL A 340 -7.14 -25.89 7.79
CA VAL A 340 -6.63 -24.94 8.79
C VAL A 340 -6.07 -25.71 9.98
N ILE A 341 -6.76 -26.74 10.43
CA ILE A 341 -6.32 -27.58 11.54
C ILE A 341 -5.02 -28.32 11.17
N ASP A 342 -4.94 -28.83 9.94
CA ASP A 342 -3.81 -29.65 9.48
C ASP A 342 -2.54 -28.81 9.26
N GLU A 343 -2.66 -27.59 8.73
CA GLU A 343 -1.51 -26.75 8.32
C GLU A 343 -1.14 -25.70 9.37
N CYS A 344 -2.06 -25.29 10.23
CA CYS A 344 -1.82 -24.27 11.27
C CYS A 344 -1.70 -24.93 12.64
N TYR A 345 -0.48 -25.33 13.01
CA TYR A 345 -0.19 -25.95 14.32
C TYR A 345 -0.55 -25.05 15.52
N ASP A 346 -0.63 -23.73 15.32
CA ASP A 346 -1.06 -22.79 16.37
C ASP A 346 -2.51 -23.01 16.81
N MET A 347 -3.35 -23.65 15.98
CA MET A 347 -4.76 -23.92 16.31
C MET A 347 -4.89 -24.68 17.63
N GLU A 348 -3.92 -25.54 17.96
CA GLU A 348 -3.87 -26.28 19.22
C GLU A 348 -3.54 -25.41 20.44
N LEU A 349 -2.93 -24.23 20.23
CA LEU A 349 -2.61 -23.28 21.30
C LEU A 349 -3.83 -22.48 21.76
N TYR A 350 -4.94 -22.55 21.01
CA TYR A 350 -6.20 -21.92 21.34
C TYR A 350 -7.26 -22.96 21.72
N GLU A 351 -8.13 -22.59 22.65
CA GLU A 351 -9.38 -23.30 22.91
C GLU A 351 -10.46 -22.72 21.99
N TRP A 352 -11.03 -23.55 21.13
CA TRP A 352 -12.04 -23.15 20.16
C TRP A 352 -13.43 -23.55 20.64
N LYS A 353 -14.36 -22.59 20.67
CA LYS A 353 -15.76 -22.81 21.04
C LYS A 353 -16.66 -22.29 19.95
N LYS A 354 -17.52 -23.15 19.40
CA LYS A 354 -18.54 -22.73 18.44
C LYS A 354 -19.53 -21.81 19.14
N VAL A 355 -19.82 -20.67 18.52
CA VAL A 355 -20.74 -19.68 19.07
C VAL A 355 -22.17 -20.20 18.96
N ASP A 356 -22.92 -20.08 20.05
CA ASP A 356 -24.35 -20.25 20.06
C ASP A 356 -25.05 -18.93 19.70
N ILE A 357 -25.56 -18.86 18.48
CA ILE A 357 -26.34 -17.73 17.96
C ILE A 357 -27.76 -17.63 18.54
N SER A 358 -28.19 -18.56 19.38
CA SER A 358 -29.42 -18.39 20.17
C SER A 358 -29.18 -17.65 21.48
N ASP A 359 -27.91 -17.57 21.91
CA ASP A 359 -27.51 -16.86 23.12
C ASP A 359 -27.22 -15.38 22.82
N GLU A 360 -28.12 -14.51 23.29
CA GLU A 360 -27.99 -13.05 23.12
C GLU A 360 -26.71 -12.49 23.78
N ALA A 361 -26.19 -13.11 24.84
CA ALA A 361 -24.94 -12.69 25.46
C ALA A 361 -23.74 -12.94 24.53
N GLN A 362 -23.75 -14.06 23.79
CA GLN A 362 -22.68 -14.37 22.83
C GLN A 362 -22.77 -13.50 21.57
N LYS A 363 -23.98 -13.17 21.11
CA LYS A 363 -24.16 -12.19 20.03
C LYS A 363 -23.64 -10.80 20.39
N GLU A 364 -23.91 -10.38 21.62
CA GLU A 364 -23.39 -9.11 22.13
C GLU A 364 -21.86 -9.15 22.21
N LEU A 365 -21.29 -10.25 22.70
CA LEU A 365 -19.84 -10.43 22.76
C LEU A 365 -19.20 -10.39 21.36
N ILE A 366 -19.80 -11.04 20.37
CA ILE A 366 -19.37 -10.96 18.96
C ILE A 366 -19.33 -9.51 18.50
N SER A 367 -20.39 -8.76 18.77
CA SER A 367 -20.53 -7.37 18.37
C SER A 367 -19.43 -6.51 19.01
N GLN A 368 -19.18 -6.72 20.30
CA GLN A 368 -18.10 -6.06 21.06
C GLN A 368 -16.71 -6.36 20.50
N MET A 369 -16.47 -7.61 20.08
CA MET A 369 -15.19 -7.99 19.47
C MET A 369 -14.99 -7.36 18.08
N ILE A 370 -16.04 -7.32 17.27
CA ILE A 370 -15.99 -6.73 15.93
C ILE A 370 -15.74 -5.21 16.03
N GLU A 371 -16.39 -4.52 16.98
CA GLU A 371 -16.32 -3.07 17.16
C GLU A 371 -15.09 -2.56 17.91
N ASP A 372 -14.20 -3.45 18.40
CA ASP A 372 -13.08 -3.08 19.26
C ASP A 372 -13.55 -2.36 20.53
N CYS A 373 -14.58 -2.92 21.19
CA CYS A 373 -15.16 -2.32 22.38
C CYS A 373 -14.10 -2.11 23.46
N GLU A 374 -14.09 -0.93 24.08
CA GLU A 374 -13.11 -0.56 25.11
C GLU A 374 -13.84 0.16 26.25
N PRO A 375 -13.76 -0.33 27.50
CA PRO A 375 -13.07 -1.56 27.93
C PRO A 375 -13.78 -2.84 27.44
N PHE A 376 -13.01 -3.90 27.14
CA PHE A 376 -13.53 -5.20 26.74
C PHE A 376 -13.59 -6.12 27.96
N GLU A 377 -14.77 -6.66 28.29
CA GLU A 377 -15.00 -7.46 29.51
C GLU A 377 -14.53 -6.79 30.81
N GLY A 378 -14.51 -5.46 30.84
CA GLY A 378 -14.03 -4.68 32.00
C GLY A 378 -12.52 -4.50 32.08
N GLU A 379 -11.75 -4.98 31.10
CA GLU A 379 -10.30 -4.80 31.00
C GLU A 379 -9.92 -3.87 29.82
N PRO A 380 -8.80 -3.13 29.92
CA PRO A 380 -8.31 -2.29 28.82
C PRO A 380 -7.96 -3.13 27.59
N LEU A 381 -8.30 -2.61 26.40
CA LEU A 381 -7.94 -3.22 25.13
C LEU A 381 -6.59 -2.68 24.67
N LEU A 382 -5.56 -3.52 24.64
CA LEU A 382 -4.20 -3.12 24.25
C LEU A 382 -4.03 -3.03 22.74
N ASP A 383 -4.52 -4.04 22.00
CA ASP A 383 -4.43 -4.10 20.55
C ASP A 383 -5.56 -4.96 19.97
N ALA A 384 -5.94 -4.68 18.72
CA ALA A 384 -6.99 -5.42 18.02
C ALA A 384 -6.65 -5.63 16.54
N LYS A 385 -6.31 -6.86 16.19
CA LYS A 385 -5.90 -7.26 14.84
C LYS A 385 -7.05 -7.92 14.09
N CYS A 386 -7.18 -7.60 12.81
CA CYS A 386 -8.21 -8.16 11.94
C CYS A 386 -7.58 -9.02 10.85
N PHE A 387 -8.18 -10.18 10.59
CA PHE A 387 -7.89 -11.08 9.50
C PHE A 387 -9.04 -10.99 8.48
N LYS A 388 -8.73 -10.58 7.27
CA LYS A 388 -9.71 -10.41 6.19
C LYS A 388 -9.07 -10.59 4.84
#